data_AF-A0A8D9ELW4-F1
#
_entry.id   AF-A0A8D9ELW4-F1
#
_cell.length_a   1.000
_cell.length_b   1.000
_cell.length_c   1.000
_cell.angle_alpha   90.00
_cell.angle_beta   90.00
_cell.angle_gamma   90.00
#
_symmetry.space_group_name_H-M   'P 1'
#
loop_
_entity.id
_entity.type
_entity.pdbx_description
1 polymer ?
#
loop_
_entity_poly.entity_id
_entity_poly.type
_entity_poly.pdbx_seq_one_letter_code
_entity_poly.pdbx_strand_id
1 'polypeptide(L)'
;MWADSFMEHTLTLENLLKISQANYFTKQGEMFSVANMKALCEQVMGSDHVQIQHGTQGLKVDKSFIIDEIKTGAIVFVPYDSDHNHDPCLKKGLKAHWALIFGLLEDDNGEVYLLARQGKSNHIGIWKYSDLSASNANLKQIDPKRCDHDYTIPNGGIEEGLCNQYLILKQVK
;
A
#
# COMPACT_ATOMS: atom_id res chain seq x y z
N MET A 1 -39.77 -1.83 15.22
CA MET A 1 -39.40 -0.57 14.54
C MET A 1 -38.37 0.15 15.41
N TRP A 2 -37.12 -0.25 15.29
CA TRP A 2 -35.96 0.51 15.79
C TRP A 2 -35.23 0.90 14.51
N ALA A 3 -35.64 2.04 13.98
CA ALA A 3 -35.03 2.64 12.82
C ALA A 3 -33.74 3.35 13.27
N ASP A 4 -32.66 3.07 12.54
CA ASP A 4 -31.57 3.99 12.23
C ASP A 4 -30.70 4.48 13.40
N SER A 5 -29.69 3.70 13.78
CA SER A 5 -28.44 4.28 14.30
C SER A 5 -27.16 3.54 13.90
N PHE A 6 -27.19 2.77 12.82
CA PHE A 6 -25.94 2.52 12.09
C PHE A 6 -25.75 3.75 11.21
N MET A 7 -25.05 4.76 11.74
CA MET A 7 -24.42 5.72 10.86
C MET A 7 -23.54 4.90 9.92
N GLU A 8 -23.91 4.82 8.64
CA GLU A 8 -22.92 4.76 7.58
C GLU A 8 -22.01 5.96 7.83
N HIS A 9 -20.97 5.76 8.64
CA HIS A 9 -19.95 6.77 8.81
C HIS A 9 -19.36 6.94 7.42
N THR A 10 -19.74 8.04 6.76
CA THR A 10 -19.14 8.42 5.48
C THR A 10 -17.64 8.38 5.69
N LEU A 11 -16.95 7.60 4.85
CA LEU A 11 -15.52 7.37 4.95
C LEU A 11 -14.79 8.67 4.56
N THR A 12 -14.69 9.61 5.50
CA THR A 12 -14.00 10.88 5.30
C THR A 12 -12.52 10.74 5.67
N LEU A 13 -11.68 11.56 5.02
CA LEU A 13 -10.25 11.61 5.34
C LEU A 13 -10.00 11.94 6.83
N GLU A 14 -10.81 12.82 7.40
CA GLU A 14 -10.72 13.20 8.81
C GLU A 14 -11.00 12.00 9.74
N ASN A 15 -12.02 11.20 9.43
CA ASN A 15 -12.35 10.01 10.22
C ASN A 15 -11.26 8.94 10.09
N LEU A 16 -10.72 8.72 8.88
CA LEU A 16 -9.60 7.80 8.66
C LEU A 16 -8.37 8.22 9.47
N LEU A 17 -8.05 9.51 9.50
CA LEU A 17 -6.94 10.04 10.28
C LEU A 17 -7.17 9.84 11.78
N LYS A 18 -8.36 10.18 12.30
CA LYS A 18 -8.70 10.01 13.72
C LYS A 18 -8.61 8.55 14.17
N ILE A 19 -9.15 7.62 13.39
CA ILE A 19 -9.09 6.18 13.67
C ILE A 19 -7.64 5.71 13.66
N SER A 20 -6.84 6.14 12.67
CA SER A 20 -5.43 5.78 12.57
C SER A 20 -4.61 6.31 13.76
N GLN A 21 -4.87 7.53 14.21
CA GLN A 21 -4.22 8.13 15.37
C GLN A 21 -4.62 7.44 16.68
N ALA A 22 -5.90 7.09 16.84
CA ALA A 22 -6.40 6.39 18.02
C ALA A 22 -5.81 4.98 18.17
N ASN A 23 -5.46 4.33 17.05
CA ASN A 23 -4.76 3.05 17.03
C ASN A 23 -3.22 3.18 17.04
N TYR A 24 -2.69 4.40 17.20
CA TYR A 24 -1.26 4.69 17.16
C TYR A 24 -0.56 4.30 15.86
N PHE A 25 -1.29 4.15 14.74
CA PHE A 25 -0.69 3.82 13.44
C PHE A 25 0.04 4.99 12.82
N THR A 26 -0.35 6.21 13.20
CA THR A 26 0.15 7.45 12.63
C THR A 26 0.02 8.59 13.63
N LYS A 27 0.87 9.61 13.50
CA LYS A 27 0.69 10.90 14.17
C LYS A 27 0.15 11.97 13.24
N GLN A 28 0.53 11.94 11.96
CA GLN A 28 0.26 13.03 11.01
C GLN A 28 -0.36 12.55 9.68
N GLY A 29 -0.64 11.25 9.55
CA GLY A 29 -1.17 10.62 8.34
C GLY A 29 -0.13 9.78 7.58
N GLU A 30 1.10 9.67 8.07
CA GLU A 30 2.08 8.69 7.61
C GLU A 30 1.62 7.25 7.91
N MET A 31 1.95 6.29 7.05
CA MET A 31 1.70 4.87 7.30
C MET A 31 2.94 4.08 6.90
N PHE A 32 3.72 3.63 7.89
CA PHE A 32 4.98 2.91 7.71
C PHE A 32 4.87 1.41 8.04
N SER A 33 3.66 0.86 8.05
CA SER A 33 3.42 -0.57 8.31
C SER A 33 2.28 -1.09 7.43
N VAL A 34 2.53 -2.16 6.69
CA VAL A 34 1.48 -2.84 5.92
C VAL A 34 0.47 -3.52 6.84
N ALA A 35 0.92 -4.05 7.98
CA ALA A 35 0.03 -4.61 9.00
C ALA A 35 -0.92 -3.55 9.58
N ASN A 36 -0.44 -2.33 9.84
CA ASN A 36 -1.28 -1.23 10.31
C ASN A 36 -2.27 -0.77 9.24
N MET A 37 -1.82 -0.72 7.96
CA MET A 37 -2.72 -0.42 6.84
C MET A 37 -3.83 -1.48 6.72
N LYS A 38 -3.49 -2.77 6.85
CA LYS A 38 -4.45 -3.87 6.90
C LYS A 38 -5.48 -3.66 8.01
N ALA A 39 -5.02 -3.42 9.23
CA ALA A 39 -5.89 -3.23 10.39
C ALA A 39 -6.82 -2.02 10.21
N LEU A 40 -6.32 -0.92 9.64
CA LEU A 40 -7.14 0.23 9.28
C LEU A 40 -8.22 -0.15 8.27
N CYS A 41 -7.84 -0.82 7.16
CA CYS A 41 -8.81 -1.28 6.16
C CYS A 41 -9.88 -2.19 6.75
N GLU A 42 -9.51 -3.16 7.60
CA GLU A 42 -10.47 -4.05 8.26
C GLU A 42 -11.44 -3.28 9.16
N GLN A 43 -10.94 -2.30 9.91
CA GLN A 43 -11.76 -1.51 10.81
C GLN A 43 -12.74 -0.60 10.08
N VAL A 44 -12.37 -0.07 8.91
CA VAL A 44 -13.17 0.97 8.22
C VAL A 44 -14.02 0.43 7.06
N MET A 45 -13.66 -0.71 6.47
CA MET A 45 -14.38 -1.28 5.32
C MET A 45 -15.31 -2.43 5.71
N GLY A 46 -15.09 -3.07 6.86
CA GLY A 46 -15.81 -4.27 7.26
C GLY A 46 -15.46 -5.50 6.41
N SER A 47 -15.46 -6.68 7.02
CA SER A 47 -15.11 -7.94 6.35
C SER A 47 -16.11 -8.38 5.28
N ASP A 48 -17.35 -7.89 5.34
CA ASP A 48 -18.45 -8.35 4.49
C ASP A 48 -18.39 -7.77 3.07
N HIS A 49 -17.60 -6.71 2.86
CA HIS A 49 -17.50 -6.02 1.58
C HIS A 49 -16.17 -6.26 0.86
N VAL A 50 -15.08 -6.44 1.60
CA VAL A 50 -13.73 -6.54 1.05
C VAL A 50 -12.94 -7.62 1.77
N GLN A 51 -12.40 -8.56 1.00
CA GLN A 51 -11.34 -9.46 1.43
C GLN A 51 -10.01 -8.72 1.40
N ILE A 52 -9.30 -8.75 2.52
CA ILE A 52 -8.02 -8.06 2.69
C ILE A 52 -6.95 -9.11 2.96
N GLN A 53 -5.87 -9.10 2.17
CA GLN A 53 -4.75 -10.03 2.31
C GLN A 53 -3.43 -9.27 2.42
N HIS A 54 -2.58 -9.68 3.34
CA HIS A 54 -1.26 -9.09 3.56
C HIS A 54 -0.19 -10.11 3.19
N GLY A 55 0.60 -9.82 2.16
CA GLY A 55 1.74 -10.63 1.76
C GLY A 55 3.05 -10.10 2.35
N THR A 56 3.95 -11.01 2.69
CA THR A 56 5.21 -10.72 3.40
C THR A 56 6.45 -11.35 2.75
N GLN A 57 6.28 -12.10 1.65
CA GLN A 57 7.38 -12.79 0.96
C GLN A 57 7.96 -11.97 -0.21
N GLY A 58 7.35 -10.82 -0.50
CA GLY A 58 7.75 -9.89 -1.55
C GLY A 58 7.14 -10.21 -2.91
N LEU A 59 7.01 -9.16 -3.72
CA LEU A 59 6.38 -9.20 -5.04
C LEU A 59 7.01 -10.23 -5.98
N LYS A 60 8.31 -10.48 -5.87
CA LYS A 60 9.00 -11.45 -6.74
C LYS A 60 8.54 -12.88 -6.46
N VAL A 61 8.38 -13.24 -5.18
CA VAL A 61 7.96 -14.58 -4.77
C VAL A 61 6.49 -14.78 -5.12
N ASP A 62 5.66 -13.78 -4.82
CA ASP A 62 4.21 -13.87 -4.98
C ASP A 62 3.72 -13.41 -6.37
N LYS A 63 4.60 -13.34 -7.38
CA LYS A 63 4.30 -12.72 -8.70
C LYS A 63 3.06 -13.28 -9.38
N SER A 64 2.98 -14.62 -9.55
CA SER A 64 1.83 -15.24 -10.22
C SER A 64 0.53 -14.98 -9.45
N PHE A 65 0.58 -15.14 -8.13
CA PHE A 65 -0.55 -14.92 -7.25
C PHE A 65 -1.08 -13.47 -7.34
N ILE A 66 -0.20 -12.47 -7.25
CA ILE A 66 -0.57 -11.06 -7.36
C ILE A 66 -1.19 -10.75 -8.72
N ILE A 67 -0.61 -11.28 -9.80
CA ILE A 67 -1.15 -11.11 -11.16
C ILE A 67 -2.56 -11.68 -11.28
N ASP A 68 -2.78 -12.90 -10.76
CA ASP A 68 -4.09 -13.55 -10.79
C ASP A 68 -5.14 -12.77 -9.97
N GLU A 69 -4.74 -12.22 -8.82
CA GLU A 69 -5.59 -11.36 -8.01
C GLU A 69 -5.96 -10.07 -8.76
N ILE A 70 -5.01 -9.38 -9.39
CA ILE A 70 -5.30 -8.19 -10.21
C ILE A 70 -6.24 -8.53 -11.37
N LYS A 71 -6.01 -9.66 -12.07
CA LYS A 71 -6.86 -10.14 -13.17
C LYS A 71 -8.29 -10.44 -12.73
N THR A 72 -8.50 -10.76 -11.46
CA THR A 72 -9.83 -11.01 -10.88
C THR A 72 -10.47 -9.77 -10.24
N GLY A 73 -9.89 -8.59 -10.46
CA GLY A 73 -10.43 -7.30 -10.04
C GLY A 73 -9.94 -6.82 -8.67
N ALA A 74 -8.88 -7.43 -8.12
CA ALA A 74 -8.28 -6.94 -6.88
C ALA A 74 -7.46 -5.67 -7.12
N ILE A 75 -7.36 -4.87 -6.08
CA ILE A 75 -6.48 -3.70 -5.98
C ILE A 75 -5.33 -4.06 -5.06
N VAL A 76 -4.11 -3.66 -5.41
CA VAL A 76 -2.91 -3.95 -4.61
C VAL A 76 -2.24 -2.67 -4.18
N PHE A 77 -2.03 -2.50 -2.88
CA PHE A 77 -1.20 -1.46 -2.30
C PHE A 77 0.21 -1.99 -2.13
N VAL A 78 1.18 -1.33 -2.77
CA VAL A 78 2.59 -1.70 -2.70
C VAL A 78 3.39 -0.52 -2.16
N PRO A 79 4.02 -0.63 -0.98
CA PRO A 79 5.02 0.33 -0.58
C PRO A 79 6.26 0.17 -1.48
N TYR A 80 6.84 1.28 -1.93
CA TYR A 80 7.98 1.29 -2.84
C TYR A 80 8.81 2.56 -2.63
N ASP A 81 10.02 2.57 -3.17
CA ASP A 81 10.94 3.70 -3.09
C ASP A 81 10.69 4.65 -4.26
N SER A 82 10.06 5.80 -3.97
CA SER A 82 9.61 6.75 -4.99
C SER A 82 10.73 7.72 -5.37
N ASP A 83 10.98 7.86 -6.68
CA ASP A 83 11.82 8.94 -7.19
C ASP A 83 11.06 10.27 -7.32
N HIS A 84 11.76 11.31 -7.76
CA HIS A 84 11.23 12.66 -7.99
C HIS A 84 10.10 12.70 -9.04
N ASN A 85 10.10 11.77 -9.99
CA ASN A 85 9.05 11.62 -11.00
C ASN A 85 7.95 10.63 -10.58
N HIS A 86 8.00 10.15 -9.33
CA HIS A 86 7.13 9.13 -8.75
C HIS A 86 7.35 7.70 -9.25
N ASP A 87 8.31 7.46 -10.15
CA ASP A 87 8.63 6.11 -10.59
C ASP A 87 9.36 5.32 -9.50
N PRO A 88 9.30 3.98 -9.55
CA PRO A 88 10.11 3.13 -8.69
C PRO A 88 11.60 3.36 -8.91
N CYS A 89 12.35 3.47 -7.82
CA CYS A 89 13.80 3.59 -7.85
C CYS A 89 14.47 2.69 -6.82
N LEU A 90 15.81 2.72 -6.79
CA LEU A 90 16.64 1.87 -5.94
C LEU A 90 17.52 2.68 -4.94
N LYS A 91 16.92 3.63 -4.21
CA LYS A 91 17.58 4.54 -3.25
C LYS A 91 17.39 4.16 -1.77
N LYS A 92 17.20 2.86 -1.49
CA LYS A 92 17.07 2.25 -0.14
C LYS A 92 15.81 2.64 0.65
N GLY A 93 14.80 3.19 -0.01
CA GLY A 93 13.54 3.57 0.64
C GLY A 93 13.56 4.91 1.36
N LEU A 94 14.56 5.78 1.11
CA LEU A 94 14.62 7.12 1.73
C LEU A 94 13.31 7.89 1.52
N LYS A 95 12.69 7.73 0.34
CA LYS A 95 11.39 8.32 0.02
C LYS A 95 10.33 7.24 -0.20
N ALA A 96 10.26 6.28 0.74
CA ALA A 96 9.22 5.27 0.74
C ALA A 96 7.83 5.89 0.58
N HIS A 97 7.03 5.28 -0.29
CA HIS A 97 5.67 5.71 -0.55
C HIS A 97 4.78 4.56 -0.98
N TRP A 98 3.47 4.81 -1.07
CA TRP A 98 2.47 3.81 -1.45
C TRP A 98 2.06 3.98 -2.91
N ALA A 99 2.10 2.88 -3.65
CA ALA A 99 1.51 2.75 -4.98
C ALA A 99 0.20 1.98 -4.89
N LEU A 100 -0.84 2.53 -5.53
CA LEU A 100 -2.09 1.84 -5.80
C LEU A 100 -2.00 1.18 -7.16
N ILE A 101 -2.02 -0.15 -7.20
CA ILE A 101 -2.03 -0.94 -8.42
C ILE A 101 -3.47 -1.39 -8.67
N PHE A 102 -3.98 -1.08 -9.85
CA PHE A 102 -5.39 -1.31 -10.20
C PHE A 102 -5.59 -1.96 -11.57
N GLY A 103 -4.49 -2.39 -12.21
CA GLY A 103 -4.52 -3.08 -13.48
C GLY A 103 -3.12 -3.47 -13.95
N LEU A 104 -3.06 -4.26 -15.01
CA LEU A 104 -1.81 -4.68 -15.64
C LEU A 104 -1.94 -4.76 -17.16
N LEU A 105 -0.79 -4.76 -17.82
CA LEU A 105 -0.62 -5.03 -19.24
C LEU A 105 0.42 -6.15 -19.37
N GLU A 106 0.21 -7.07 -20.29
CA GLU A 106 1.16 -8.12 -20.66
C GLU A 106 1.53 -7.91 -22.13
N ASP A 107 2.83 -7.90 -22.44
CA ASP A 107 3.30 -7.87 -23.82
C ASP A 107 3.50 -9.28 -24.39
N ASP A 108 3.77 -9.37 -25.70
CA ASP A 108 3.94 -10.65 -26.40
C ASP A 108 5.14 -11.47 -25.90
N ASN A 109 6.07 -10.85 -25.14
CA ASN A 109 7.22 -11.53 -24.52
C ASN A 109 6.92 -12.00 -23.09
N GLY A 110 5.72 -11.73 -22.57
CA GLY A 110 5.33 -12.03 -21.19
C GLY A 110 5.87 -11.03 -20.17
N GLU A 111 6.35 -9.85 -20.59
CA GLU A 111 6.70 -8.77 -19.67
C GLU A 111 5.41 -8.16 -19.10
N VAL A 112 5.40 -7.93 -17.79
CA VAL A 112 4.22 -7.43 -17.07
C VAL A 112 4.47 -5.99 -16.68
N TYR A 113 3.55 -5.13 -17.08
CA TYR A 113 3.50 -3.73 -16.68
C TYR A 113 2.31 -3.51 -15.77
N LEU A 114 2.49 -2.72 -14.72
CA LEU A 114 1.47 -2.40 -13.74
C LEU A 114 0.95 -0.98 -14.00
N LEU A 115 -0.37 -0.83 -13.97
CA LEU A 115 -1.03 0.47 -13.93
C LEU A 115 -1.07 0.93 -12.48
N ALA A 116 -0.31 1.98 -12.20
CA ALA A 116 -0.05 2.43 -10.84
C ALA A 116 -0.41 3.89 -10.64
N ARG A 117 -0.89 4.23 -9.43
CA ARG A 117 -1.05 5.61 -9.00
C ARG A 117 -0.35 5.83 -7.66
N GLN A 118 0.40 6.93 -7.59
CA GLN A 118 1.02 7.41 -6.35
C GLN A 118 0.12 8.48 -5.72
N GLY A 119 -0.05 8.45 -4.39
CA GLY A 119 -1.08 9.23 -3.68
C GLY A 119 -0.97 10.76 -3.73
N LYS A 120 0.14 11.34 -4.21
CA LYS A 120 0.34 12.79 -4.37
C LYS A 120 0.35 13.25 -5.82
N SER A 121 0.08 12.34 -6.76
CA SER A 121 0.08 12.61 -8.20
C SER A 121 -1.24 12.18 -8.82
N ASN A 122 -1.63 12.91 -9.86
CA ASN A 122 -2.75 12.53 -10.74
C ASN A 122 -2.27 11.74 -11.96
N HIS A 123 -0.95 11.54 -12.08
CA HIS A 123 -0.37 10.74 -13.15
C HIS A 123 -0.56 9.25 -12.88
N ILE A 124 -1.02 8.52 -13.90
CA ILE A 124 -1.00 7.06 -13.92
C ILE A 124 0.35 6.64 -14.47
N GLY A 125 1.14 5.96 -13.64
CA GLY A 125 2.38 5.33 -14.05
C GLY A 125 2.11 3.99 -14.73
N ILE A 126 2.94 3.66 -15.72
CA ILE A 126 3.02 2.33 -16.31
C ILE A 126 4.42 1.82 -15.99
N TRP A 127 4.52 0.93 -15.01
CA TRP A 127 5.80 0.48 -14.47
C TRP A 127 6.01 -1.00 -14.72
N LYS A 128 7.23 -1.42 -15.04
CA LYS A 128 7.53 -2.86 -15.08
C LYS A 128 7.32 -3.47 -13.70
N TYR A 129 6.73 -4.66 -13.67
CA TYR A 129 6.56 -5.43 -12.43
C TYR A 129 7.91 -5.63 -11.73
N SER A 130 8.96 -5.92 -12.50
CA SER A 130 10.32 -6.11 -11.98
C SER A 130 10.83 -4.90 -11.21
N ASP A 131 10.56 -3.70 -11.71
CA ASP A 131 11.11 -2.46 -11.17
C ASP A 131 10.39 -2.10 -9.87
N LEU A 132 9.06 -2.22 -9.84
CA LEU A 132 8.29 -2.07 -8.60
C LEU A 132 8.67 -3.14 -7.56
N SER A 133 8.84 -4.39 -7.98
CA SER A 133 9.25 -5.48 -7.08
C SER A 133 10.64 -5.24 -6.49
N ALA A 134 11.61 -4.78 -7.29
CA ALA A 134 12.94 -4.48 -6.81
C ALA A 134 12.94 -3.27 -5.87
N SER A 135 12.12 -2.26 -6.18
CA SER A 135 11.92 -1.08 -5.34
C SER A 135 11.27 -1.44 -3.99
N ASN A 136 10.23 -2.26 -3.95
CA ASN A 136 9.65 -2.76 -2.70
C ASN A 136 10.65 -3.56 -1.84
N ALA A 137 11.49 -4.40 -2.47
CA ALA A 137 12.50 -5.19 -1.79
C ALA A 137 13.71 -4.36 -1.27
N ASN A 138 13.83 -3.11 -1.71
CA ASN A 138 14.94 -2.22 -1.32
C ASN A 138 14.60 -1.33 -0.10
N LEU A 139 13.38 -1.39 0.43
CA LEU A 139 12.95 -0.49 1.50
C LEU A 139 13.69 -0.82 2.79
N LYS A 140 14.76 -0.07 3.11
CA LYS A 140 15.62 -0.38 4.26
C LYS A 140 15.55 0.67 5.35
N GLN A 141 15.44 1.94 4.98
CA GLN A 141 15.60 3.02 5.93
C GLN A 141 14.74 4.24 5.58
N ILE A 142 14.37 4.99 6.60
CA ILE A 142 13.77 6.30 6.44
C ILE A 142 14.86 7.32 6.08
N ASP A 143 14.50 8.37 5.32
CA ASP A 143 15.40 9.51 5.11
C ASP A 143 15.80 10.10 6.47
N PRO A 144 17.11 10.23 6.78
CA PRO A 144 17.55 10.87 8.03
C PRO A 144 16.98 12.27 8.23
N LYS A 145 16.68 13.00 7.15
CA LYS A 145 16.03 14.32 7.22
C LYS A 145 14.58 14.26 7.71
N ARG A 146 13.99 13.06 7.71
CA ARG A 146 12.65 12.79 8.21
C ARG A 146 12.63 12.23 9.63
N CYS A 147 13.79 11.89 10.20
CA CYS A 147 13.90 11.41 11.58
C CYS A 147 13.59 12.51 12.61
N ASP A 148 13.74 13.79 12.24
CA ASP A 148 13.40 14.92 13.12
C ASP A 148 11.87 15.13 13.24
N HIS A 149 11.07 14.43 12.44
CA HIS A 149 9.63 14.47 12.54
C HIS A 149 9.12 13.43 13.52
N ASP A 150 8.10 13.81 14.27
CA ASP A 150 7.40 12.90 15.17
C ASP A 150 6.48 11.97 14.37
N TYR A 151 7.06 10.90 13.82
CA TYR A 151 6.36 9.86 13.05
C TYR A 151 6.22 8.57 13.86
N THR A 152 5.14 7.84 13.64
CA THR A 152 5.03 6.45 14.11
C THR A 152 5.79 5.53 13.15
N ILE A 153 6.92 4.99 13.62
CA ILE A 153 7.71 4.00 12.89
C ILE A 153 7.70 2.68 13.67
N PRO A 154 7.52 1.51 13.01
CA PRO A 154 7.66 0.20 13.67
C PRO A 154 9.02 0.03 14.35
N ASN A 155 9.10 -0.84 15.36
CA ASN A 155 10.34 -1.07 16.11
C ASN A 155 11.49 -1.55 15.21
N GLY A 156 11.22 -2.42 14.23
CA GLY A 156 12.19 -2.84 13.22
C GLY A 156 12.38 -1.86 12.05
N GLY A 157 11.84 -0.64 12.17
CA GLY A 157 11.98 0.41 11.17
C GLY A 157 11.16 0.20 9.90
N ILE A 158 11.56 0.90 8.84
CA ILE A 158 10.94 0.81 7.50
C ILE A 158 11.10 -0.59 6.92
N GLU A 159 12.22 -1.26 7.17
CA GLU A 159 12.46 -2.60 6.65
C GLU A 159 11.43 -3.60 7.17
N GLU A 160 11.22 -3.67 8.49
CA GLU A 160 10.20 -4.53 9.08
C GLU A 160 8.79 -4.12 8.72
N GLY A 161 8.52 -2.82 8.59
CA GLY A 161 7.19 -2.30 8.32
C GLY A 161 6.70 -2.47 6.87
N LEU A 162 7.60 -2.34 5.90
CA LEU A 162 7.24 -2.16 4.48
C LEU A 162 7.98 -3.07 3.51
N CYS A 163 9.23 -3.47 3.79
CA CYS A 163 10.04 -4.22 2.83
C CYS A 163 9.42 -5.59 2.53
N ASN A 164 9.38 -5.98 1.25
CA ASN A 164 8.82 -7.26 0.80
C ASN A 164 7.35 -7.46 1.21
N GLN A 165 6.63 -6.38 1.50
CA GLN A 165 5.25 -6.45 1.92
C GLN A 165 4.33 -5.72 0.95
N TYR A 166 3.08 -6.17 0.90
CA TYR A 166 2.02 -5.58 0.09
C TYR A 166 0.65 -5.94 0.69
N LEU A 167 -0.38 -5.20 0.27
CA LEU A 167 -1.76 -5.44 0.70
C LEU A 167 -2.66 -5.59 -0.52
N ILE A 168 -3.45 -6.66 -0.57
CA ILE A 168 -4.47 -6.89 -1.60
C ILE A 168 -5.85 -6.63 -1.00
N LEU A 169 -6.65 -5.83 -1.70
CA LEU A 169 -8.07 -5.62 -1.42
C LEU A 169 -8.88 -6.16 -2.59
N LYS A 170 -9.81 -7.06 -2.29
CA LYS A 170 -10.70 -7.67 -3.28
C LYS A 170 -12.15 -7.57 -2.82
N GLN A 171 -13.03 -7.09 -3.68
CA GLN A 171 -14.45 -7.03 -3.37
C GLN A 171 -15.02 -8.44 -3.16
N VAL A 172 -15.81 -8.62 -2.10
CA VAL A 172 -16.61 -9.84 -1.88
C VAL A 172 -17.77 -9.80 -2.87
N LYS A 173 -17.90 -10.87 -3.66
CA LYS A 173 -19.02 -11.05 -4.60
C LYS A 173 -20.23 -11.65 -3.93
#